data_AF-A0AAJ1KPI3-F1
#
_entry.id   AF-A0AAJ1KPI3-F1
#
_cell.length_a   1.000
_cell.length_b   1.000
_cell.length_c   1.000
_cell.angle_alpha   90.00
_cell.angle_beta   90.00
_cell.angle_gamma   90.00
#
_symmetry.space_group_name_H-M   'P 1'
#
loop_
_entity.id
_entity.type
_entity.pdbx_description
1 polymer ?
#
loop_
_entity_poly.entity_id
_entity_poly.type
_entity_poly.pdbx_seq_one_letter_code
_entity_poly.pdbx_strand_id
1 'polypeptide(L)'
;MARFLIVWSVFSVRKWSAQLSWRYRPFTGYGQKAVRRVMRFTPMPLLLLAVRALCRLRLLGRQYRGRSAVATQNYRCLTGVEGRIDAGWIAMRRQLLEIGATWAQHPATLAQMQACTRELDAVVAPLAAQKTPVVLAPLHCVSDILAAMVGAGVTPGKASVVVSSSAESYTVASRKMGGVALSYCSIHQDNTSLASELMALMTNVSAGRENMIIFPDIPADYTVQTPEAQSGKISCRLFGRPAKLHSGVQRFSRIVSAQVVFYHLYYQHGIKIKIYSPLSPKEVAANLPPIIENTLRDYPQDWLLWHSHSLYFINH
;
A
#
# COMPACT_ATOMS: atom_id res chain seq x y z
N MET A 1 -34.01 21.57 20.06
CA MET A 1 -32.74 21.99 19.39
C MET A 1 -31.69 20.88 19.39
N ALA A 2 -31.28 20.30 20.52
CA ALA A 2 -30.23 19.25 20.58
C ALA A 2 -30.58 17.93 19.85
N ARG A 3 -31.86 17.51 19.86
CA ARG A 3 -32.30 16.28 19.16
C ARG A 3 -32.27 16.39 17.62
N PHE A 4 -32.39 17.59 17.06
CA PHE A 4 -32.26 17.82 15.62
C PHE A 4 -30.79 17.86 15.15
N LEU A 5 -29.84 18.30 15.99
CA LEU A 5 -28.41 18.26 15.69
C LEU A 5 -27.84 16.84 15.62
N ILE A 6 -28.29 15.94 16.50
CA ILE A 6 -27.89 14.53 16.49
C ILE A 6 -28.42 13.86 15.22
N VAL A 7 -29.69 14.10 14.87
CA VAL A 7 -30.29 13.61 13.63
C VAL A 7 -29.56 14.18 12.41
N TRP A 8 -29.17 15.45 12.40
CA TRP A 8 -28.39 16.05 11.30
C TRP A 8 -26.97 15.49 11.18
N SER A 9 -26.29 15.22 12.31
CA SER A 9 -24.98 14.54 12.31
C SER A 9 -25.07 13.09 11.81
N VAL A 10 -26.19 12.40 12.08
CA VAL A 10 -26.45 11.03 11.59
C VAL A 10 -26.87 11.02 10.10
N PHE A 11 -27.62 12.02 9.64
CA PHE A 11 -28.01 12.15 8.23
C PHE A 11 -26.87 12.65 7.31
N SER A 12 -25.93 13.47 7.82
CA SER A 12 -24.70 13.80 7.08
C SER A 12 -23.75 12.61 6.93
N VAL A 13 -23.79 11.62 7.84
CA VAL A 13 -23.02 10.37 7.72
C VAL A 13 -23.64 9.42 6.69
N ARG A 14 -24.97 9.43 6.54
CA ARG A 14 -25.71 8.53 5.62
C ARG A 14 -25.60 8.93 4.13
N LYS A 15 -25.38 10.21 3.83
CA LYS A 15 -25.00 10.67 2.46
C LYS A 15 -23.50 10.50 2.16
N TRP A 16 -22.66 10.34 3.18
CA TRP A 16 -21.21 10.10 3.04
C TRP A 16 -20.89 8.66 2.64
N SER A 17 -21.64 7.68 3.14
CA SER A 17 -21.34 6.25 2.98
C SER A 17 -21.58 5.69 1.57
N ALA A 18 -22.31 6.40 0.71
CA ALA A 18 -22.60 5.98 -0.68
C ALA A 18 -21.79 6.75 -1.73
N GLN A 19 -20.95 7.72 -1.33
CA GLN A 19 -20.21 8.62 -2.22
C GLN A 19 -18.71 8.73 -1.86
N LEU A 20 -18.17 7.80 -1.06
CA LEU A 20 -16.72 7.70 -0.81
C LEU A 20 -15.96 6.93 -1.90
N SER A 21 -16.63 6.61 -2.99
CA SER A 21 -16.03 6.36 -4.29
C SER A 21 -16.68 7.32 -5.29
N TRP A 22 -15.82 8.14 -5.90
CA TRP A 22 -16.08 9.08 -6.99
C TRP A 22 -16.39 10.54 -6.63
N ARG A 23 -15.51 11.39 -7.16
CA ARG A 23 -15.64 12.83 -7.38
C ARG A 23 -15.31 13.71 -6.18
N TYR A 24 -14.08 14.22 -6.23
CA TYR A 24 -13.84 15.65 -6.03
C TYR A 24 -14.96 16.47 -6.70
N ARG A 25 -16.04 16.78 -5.99
CA ARG A 25 -16.91 17.93 -6.22
C ARG A 25 -17.45 18.44 -4.88
N PRO A 26 -17.58 19.76 -4.75
CA PRO A 26 -17.09 20.45 -3.57
C PRO A 26 -18.21 20.62 -2.56
N PHE A 27 -17.91 20.34 -1.29
CA PHE A 27 -18.47 21.20 -0.27
C PHE A 27 -17.89 22.60 -0.52
N THR A 28 -18.74 23.62 -0.49
CA THR A 28 -18.36 25.04 -0.64
C THR A 28 -17.09 25.33 0.18
N GLY A 29 -16.19 26.17 -0.32
CA GLY A 29 -14.80 26.26 0.16
C GLY A 29 -14.61 26.45 1.67
N TYR A 30 -15.62 26.95 2.38
CA TYR A 30 -15.64 27.03 3.85
C TYR A 30 -15.84 25.68 4.54
N GLY A 31 -16.75 24.83 4.05
CA GLY A 31 -17.01 23.50 4.62
C GLY A 31 -15.80 22.58 4.50
N GLN A 32 -15.08 22.63 3.37
CA GLN A 32 -13.84 21.88 3.19
C GLN A 32 -12.72 22.35 4.13
N LYS A 33 -12.58 23.65 4.36
CA LYS A 33 -11.60 24.19 5.32
C LYS A 33 -11.92 23.77 6.76
N ALA A 34 -13.19 23.78 7.14
CA ALA A 34 -13.64 23.34 8.46
C ALA A 34 -13.36 21.85 8.68
N VAL A 35 -13.78 20.98 7.74
CA VAL A 35 -13.50 19.54 7.81
C VAL A 35 -12.00 19.26 7.84
N ARG A 36 -11.22 19.99 7.03
CA ARG A 36 -9.75 19.87 7.03
C ARG A 36 -9.16 20.22 8.39
N ARG A 37 -9.61 21.31 9.02
CA ARG A 37 -9.18 21.72 10.37
C ARG A 37 -9.54 20.65 11.40
N VAL A 38 -10.79 20.15 11.39
CA VAL A 38 -11.21 19.07 12.29
C VAL A 38 -10.31 17.85 12.13
N MET A 39 -10.11 17.39 10.89
CA MET A 39 -9.25 16.23 10.59
C MET A 39 -7.78 16.46 10.97
N ARG A 40 -7.29 17.70 10.85
CA ARG A 40 -5.90 18.06 11.17
C ARG A 40 -5.62 18.11 12.67
N PHE A 41 -6.58 18.56 13.47
CA PHE A 41 -6.40 18.82 14.90
C PHE A 41 -7.02 17.77 15.81
N THR A 42 -7.94 16.94 15.30
CA THR A 42 -8.48 15.83 16.09
C THR A 42 -7.45 14.71 16.18
N PRO A 43 -7.12 14.22 17.39
CA PRO A 43 -6.22 13.09 17.57
C PRO A 43 -6.64 11.89 16.72
N MET A 44 -5.70 11.38 15.90
CA MET A 44 -5.94 10.21 15.04
C MET A 44 -6.56 9.00 15.78
N PRO A 45 -6.16 8.65 17.02
CA PRO A 45 -6.82 7.57 17.77
C PRO A 45 -8.32 7.79 17.97
N LEU A 46 -8.76 9.03 18.21
CA LEU A 46 -10.19 9.35 18.37
C LEU A 46 -10.94 9.20 17.04
N LEU A 47 -10.36 9.69 15.94
CA LEU A 47 -10.93 9.51 14.60
C LEU A 47 -11.07 8.03 14.25
N LEU A 48 -10.04 7.23 14.55
CA LEU A 48 -10.04 5.78 14.32
C LEU A 48 -11.07 5.06 15.19
N LEU A 49 -11.20 5.44 16.47
CA LEU A 49 -12.23 4.89 17.36
C LEU A 49 -13.64 5.20 16.85
N ALA A 50 -13.88 6.44 16.42
CA ALA A 50 -15.16 6.85 15.85
C ALA A 50 -15.49 6.04 14.58
N VAL A 51 -14.55 5.96 13.63
CA VAL A 51 -14.71 5.17 12.41
C VAL A 51 -14.91 3.69 12.70
N ARG A 52 -14.18 3.12 13.68
CA ARG A 52 -14.35 1.72 14.09
C ARG A 52 -15.72 1.46 14.69
N ALA A 53 -16.23 2.38 15.52
CA ALA A 53 -17.58 2.30 16.07
C ALA A 53 -18.63 2.35 14.96
N LEU A 54 -18.48 3.25 13.97
CA LEU A 54 -19.36 3.33 12.81
C LEU A 54 -19.32 2.08 11.93
N CYS A 55 -18.17 1.43 11.80
CA CYS A 55 -18.05 0.13 11.12
C CYS A 55 -18.80 -0.97 11.88
N ARG A 56 -18.67 -1.02 13.22
CA ARG A 56 -19.40 -1.98 14.08
C ARG A 56 -20.92 -1.78 14.01
N LEU A 57 -21.37 -0.53 13.99
CA LEU A 57 -22.77 -0.15 13.79
C LEU A 57 -23.26 -0.34 12.35
N ARG A 58 -22.39 -0.82 11.43
CA ARG A 58 -22.71 -1.08 10.02
C ARG A 58 -23.13 0.16 9.23
N LEU A 59 -22.80 1.36 9.74
CA LEU A 59 -23.00 2.64 9.07
C LEU A 59 -21.91 2.89 8.03
N LEU A 60 -20.70 2.41 8.31
CA LEU A 60 -19.58 2.37 7.37
C LEU A 60 -19.16 0.92 7.09
N GLY A 61 -18.47 0.69 5.97
CA GLY A 61 -17.87 -0.60 5.67
C GLY A 61 -18.84 -1.71 5.23
N ARG A 62 -20.16 -1.47 5.16
CA ARG A 62 -21.17 -2.49 4.83
C ARG A 62 -20.93 -3.18 3.48
N GLN A 63 -20.43 -2.43 2.49
CA GLN A 63 -20.07 -2.95 1.17
C GLN A 63 -18.92 -3.98 1.20
N TYR A 64 -18.11 -4.01 2.27
CA TYR A 64 -17.00 -4.95 2.43
C TYR A 64 -17.40 -6.25 3.14
N ARG A 65 -18.68 -6.50 3.41
CA ARG A 65 -19.10 -7.73 4.11
C ARG A 65 -18.70 -9.00 3.37
N GLY A 66 -18.98 -9.08 2.07
CA GLY A 66 -18.56 -10.22 1.25
C GLY A 66 -17.04 -10.39 1.27
N ARG A 67 -16.30 -9.29 1.10
CA ARG A 67 -14.83 -9.27 1.20
C ARG A 67 -14.31 -9.71 2.56
N SER A 68 -15.00 -9.37 3.66
CA SER A 68 -14.62 -9.77 5.02
C SER A 68 -14.80 -11.27 5.24
N ALA A 69 -15.83 -11.88 4.64
CA ALA A 69 -16.04 -13.32 4.70
C ALA A 69 -14.93 -14.07 3.95
N VAL A 70 -14.63 -13.66 2.70
CA VAL A 70 -13.53 -14.21 1.90
C VAL A 70 -12.20 -14.02 2.63
N ALA A 71 -11.91 -12.81 3.10
CA ALA A 71 -10.69 -12.49 3.83
C ALA A 71 -10.50 -13.33 5.09
N THR A 72 -11.57 -13.53 5.86
CA THR A 72 -11.53 -14.37 7.07
C THR A 72 -11.26 -15.84 6.73
N GLN A 73 -11.91 -16.37 5.69
CA GLN A 73 -11.69 -17.74 5.27
C GLN A 73 -10.27 -17.96 4.75
N ASN A 74 -9.76 -17.02 3.96
CA ASN A 74 -8.38 -17.02 3.49
C ASN A 74 -7.37 -17.01 4.63
N TYR A 75 -7.56 -16.12 5.61
CA TYR A 75 -6.71 -16.06 6.80
C TYR A 75 -6.69 -17.40 7.55
N ARG A 76 -7.87 -17.96 7.85
CA ARG A 76 -7.98 -19.25 8.56
C ARG A 76 -7.34 -20.39 7.77
N CYS A 77 -7.59 -20.45 6.46
CA CYS A 77 -7.05 -21.49 5.59
C CYS A 77 -5.52 -21.44 5.49
N LEU A 78 -4.93 -20.25 5.42
CA LEU A 78 -3.48 -20.11 5.28
C LEU A 78 -2.72 -20.25 6.60
N THR A 79 -3.27 -19.69 7.69
CA THR A 79 -2.57 -19.66 8.97
C THR A 79 -2.91 -20.83 9.88
N GLY A 80 -4.04 -21.51 9.66
CA GLY A 80 -4.59 -22.51 10.57
C GLY A 80 -5.10 -21.91 11.89
N VAL A 81 -5.05 -20.58 12.06
CA VAL A 81 -5.41 -19.89 13.30
C VAL A 81 -6.86 -19.42 13.23
N GLU A 82 -7.59 -19.62 14.32
CA GLU A 82 -8.92 -19.03 14.46
C GLU A 82 -8.83 -17.51 14.55
N GLY A 83 -9.72 -16.82 13.84
CA GLY A 83 -9.74 -15.38 13.84
C GLY A 83 -10.69 -14.81 12.80
N ARG A 84 -10.67 -13.48 12.67
CA ARG A 84 -11.50 -12.76 11.72
C ARG A 84 -10.73 -11.59 11.12
N ILE A 85 -10.81 -11.44 9.81
CA ILE A 85 -10.34 -10.25 9.10
C ILE A 85 -11.53 -9.32 8.85
N ASP A 86 -11.45 -8.09 9.36
CA ASP A 86 -12.46 -7.06 9.13
C ASP A 86 -12.04 -6.17 7.96
N ALA A 87 -12.34 -6.61 6.73
CA ALA A 87 -11.99 -5.87 5.52
C ALA A 87 -12.64 -4.47 5.47
N GLY A 88 -13.79 -4.29 6.12
CA GLY A 88 -14.44 -2.99 6.24
C GLY A 88 -13.62 -2.04 7.12
N TRP A 89 -13.22 -2.49 8.30
CA TRP A 89 -12.32 -1.73 9.18
C TRP A 89 -10.98 -1.42 8.52
N ILE A 90 -10.35 -2.41 7.87
CA ILE A 90 -9.06 -2.24 7.18
C ILE A 90 -9.16 -1.14 6.12
N ALA A 91 -10.19 -1.19 5.27
CA ALA A 91 -10.40 -0.19 4.23
C ALA A 91 -10.63 1.22 4.79
N MET A 92 -11.45 1.36 5.84
CA MET A 92 -11.73 2.66 6.43
C MET A 92 -10.53 3.24 7.18
N ARG A 93 -9.76 2.41 7.89
CA ARG A 93 -8.50 2.83 8.53
C ARG A 93 -7.50 3.31 7.48
N ARG A 94 -7.30 2.55 6.40
CA ARG A 94 -6.44 2.94 5.27
C ARG A 94 -6.82 4.33 4.75
N GLN A 95 -8.09 4.53 4.41
CA GLN A 95 -8.57 5.81 3.87
C GLN A 95 -8.35 6.96 4.84
N LEU A 96 -8.63 6.77 6.13
CA LEU A 96 -8.44 7.81 7.14
C LEU A 96 -6.96 8.22 7.26
N LEU A 97 -6.05 7.25 7.26
CA LEU A 97 -4.60 7.51 7.31
C LEU A 97 -4.10 8.20 6.04
N GLU A 98 -4.57 7.76 4.86
CA GLU A 98 -4.25 8.40 3.57
C GLU A 98 -4.72 9.85 3.52
N ILE A 99 -5.96 10.13 3.93
CA ILE A 99 -6.51 11.50 4.03
C ILE A 99 -5.70 12.32 5.03
N GLY A 100 -5.34 11.71 6.17
CA GLY A 100 -4.50 12.30 7.21
C GLY A 100 -3.16 12.79 6.66
N ALA A 101 -2.45 11.93 5.94
CA ALA A 101 -1.11 12.21 5.41
C ALA A 101 -1.11 13.11 4.16
N THR A 102 -2.21 13.15 3.39
CA THR A 102 -2.27 13.90 2.12
C THR A 102 -3.04 15.20 2.27
N TRP A 103 -4.37 15.14 2.31
CA TRP A 103 -5.22 16.32 2.27
C TRP A 103 -5.27 17.07 3.61
N ALA A 104 -5.44 16.34 4.72
CA ALA A 104 -5.58 16.95 6.04
C ALA A 104 -4.25 17.48 6.59
N GLN A 105 -3.12 16.90 6.17
CA GLN A 105 -1.79 17.24 6.69
C GLN A 105 -1.75 17.12 8.23
N HIS A 106 -2.26 15.99 8.75
CA HIS A 106 -2.36 15.71 10.17
C HIS A 106 -0.95 15.59 10.79
N PRO A 107 -0.55 16.49 11.72
CA PRO A 107 0.86 16.62 12.14
C PRO A 107 1.48 15.34 12.68
N ALA A 108 0.78 14.62 13.57
CA ALA A 108 1.34 13.40 14.15
C ALA A 108 1.44 12.26 13.13
N THR A 109 0.56 12.21 12.13
CA THR A 109 0.66 11.23 11.04
C THR A 109 1.85 11.52 10.16
N LEU A 110 2.07 12.80 9.81
CA LEU A 110 3.24 13.23 9.06
C LEU A 110 4.54 12.95 9.83
N ALA A 111 4.58 13.22 11.14
CA ALA A 111 5.74 12.92 11.97
C ALA A 111 6.05 11.42 12.03
N GLN A 112 5.03 10.57 12.15
CA GLN A 112 5.17 9.10 12.08
C GLN A 112 5.68 8.65 10.70
N MET A 113 5.18 9.25 9.62
CA MET A 113 5.65 8.97 8.26
C MET A 113 7.12 9.35 8.09
N GLN A 114 7.52 10.53 8.56
CA GLN A 114 8.92 10.98 8.55
C GLN A 114 9.83 10.08 9.39
N ALA A 115 9.34 9.56 10.53
CA ALA A 115 10.09 8.58 11.31
C ALA A 115 10.32 7.29 10.51
N CYS A 116 9.28 6.76 9.86
CA CYS A 116 9.41 5.59 8.98
C CYS A 116 10.39 5.85 7.81
N THR A 117 10.36 7.05 7.23
CA THR A 117 11.31 7.46 6.18
C THR A 117 12.75 7.48 6.72
N ARG A 118 13.00 8.05 7.89
CA ARG A 118 14.36 8.06 8.49
C ARG A 118 14.85 6.65 8.80
N GLU A 119 13.99 5.78 9.31
CA GLU A 119 14.34 4.38 9.59
C GLU A 119 14.68 3.63 8.30
N LEU A 120 13.91 3.83 7.22
CA LEU A 120 14.22 3.22 5.92
C LEU A 120 15.49 3.81 5.30
N ASP A 121 15.68 5.13 5.41
CA ASP A 121 16.86 5.81 4.87
C ASP A 121 18.15 5.40 5.57
N ALA A 122 18.10 5.04 6.86
CA ALA A 122 19.25 4.48 7.56
C ALA A 122 19.78 3.18 6.92
N VAL A 123 18.94 2.45 6.16
CA VAL A 123 19.34 1.27 5.37
C VAL A 123 19.71 1.65 3.94
N VAL A 124 19.00 2.62 3.34
CA VAL A 124 19.15 2.98 1.92
C VAL A 124 20.33 3.93 1.67
N ALA A 125 20.55 4.94 2.53
CA ALA A 125 21.60 5.93 2.36
C ALA A 125 23.02 5.32 2.29
N PRO A 126 23.39 4.30 3.11
CA PRO A 126 24.67 3.61 2.95
C PRO A 126 24.85 2.93 1.60
N LEU A 127 23.79 2.31 1.06
CA LEU A 127 23.82 1.68 -0.27
C LEU A 127 24.02 2.73 -1.36
N ALA A 128 23.30 3.86 -1.27
CA ALA A 128 23.45 4.98 -2.19
C ALA A 128 24.86 5.59 -2.14
N ALA A 129 25.45 5.74 -0.94
CA ALA A 129 26.82 6.23 -0.77
C ALA A 129 27.86 5.29 -1.44
N GLN A 130 27.58 3.97 -1.43
CA GLN A 130 28.37 2.96 -2.13
C GLN A 130 28.05 2.88 -3.64
N LYS A 131 27.23 3.80 -4.17
CA LYS A 131 26.73 3.80 -5.55
C LYS A 131 26.05 2.48 -5.93
N THR A 132 25.45 1.80 -4.96
CA THR A 132 24.67 0.58 -5.17
C THR A 132 23.23 0.97 -5.47
N PRO A 133 22.69 0.65 -6.66
CA PRO A 133 21.29 0.92 -6.98
C PRO A 133 20.35 0.21 -6.02
N VAL A 134 19.17 0.80 -5.76
CA VAL A 134 18.19 0.26 -4.81
C VAL A 134 16.83 0.06 -5.46
N VAL A 135 16.27 -1.13 -5.25
CA VAL A 135 14.86 -1.43 -5.50
C VAL A 135 14.16 -1.58 -4.16
N LEU A 136 13.17 -0.74 -3.92
CA LEU A 136 12.31 -0.75 -2.75
C LEU A 136 11.13 -1.68 -2.98
N ALA A 137 10.92 -2.63 -2.07
CA ALA A 137 9.89 -3.65 -2.20
C ALA A 137 8.90 -3.66 -1.02
N PRO A 138 8.01 -2.65 -0.94
CA PRO A 138 6.97 -2.62 0.09
C PRO A 138 5.95 -3.76 -0.08
N LEU A 139 5.51 -4.37 1.02
CA LEU A 139 4.28 -5.19 1.01
C LEU A 139 3.03 -4.30 1.09
N HIS A 140 1.89 -4.81 0.60
CA HIS A 140 0.59 -4.13 0.63
C HIS A 140 -0.01 -4.12 2.05
N CYS A 141 0.63 -3.42 2.98
CA CYS A 141 0.21 -3.27 4.36
C CYS A 141 -0.09 -1.80 4.69
N VAL A 142 -1.15 -1.58 5.48
CA VAL A 142 -1.67 -0.26 5.93
C VAL A 142 -2.15 0.64 4.78
N SER A 143 -1.28 1.01 3.85
CA SER A 143 -1.59 1.78 2.64
C SER A 143 -0.43 1.77 1.67
N ASP A 144 -0.71 1.43 0.41
CA ASP A 144 0.26 1.47 -0.70
C ASP A 144 0.75 2.90 -0.95
N ILE A 145 -0.13 3.91 -0.78
CA ILE A 145 0.23 5.32 -0.94
C ILE A 145 1.24 5.74 0.13
N LEU A 146 0.96 5.39 1.39
CA LEU A 146 1.85 5.76 2.50
C LEU A 146 3.19 5.04 2.40
N ALA A 147 3.19 3.75 2.03
CA ALA A 147 4.42 3.01 1.79
C ALA A 147 5.25 3.66 0.67
N ALA A 148 4.62 4.02 -0.45
CA ALA A 148 5.31 4.69 -1.55
C ALA A 148 5.80 6.10 -1.17
N MET A 149 5.06 6.86 -0.36
CA MET A 149 5.53 8.15 0.18
C MET A 149 6.76 7.99 1.07
N VAL A 150 6.82 6.95 1.91
CA VAL A 150 8.00 6.63 2.72
C VAL A 150 9.20 6.33 1.81
N GLY A 151 9.01 5.44 0.83
CA GLY A 151 10.06 5.07 -0.12
C GLY A 151 10.50 6.19 -1.06
N ALA A 152 9.64 7.17 -1.32
CA ALA A 152 10.02 8.38 -2.08
C ALA A 152 10.85 9.37 -1.25
N GLY A 153 10.71 9.34 0.06
CA GLY A 153 11.40 10.26 0.97
C GLY A 153 12.83 9.84 1.34
N VAL A 154 13.23 8.60 1.07
CA VAL A 154 14.60 8.13 1.32
C VAL A 154 15.52 8.50 0.17
N THR A 155 16.83 8.55 0.44
CA THR A 155 17.90 8.87 -0.51
C THR A 155 17.69 8.13 -1.85
N PRO A 156 17.70 8.83 -3.01
CA PRO A 156 18.07 10.23 -3.23
C PRO A 156 16.94 11.26 -3.05
N GLY A 157 15.80 10.87 -2.47
CA GLY A 157 14.62 11.73 -2.29
C GLY A 157 13.68 11.74 -3.49
N LYS A 158 13.77 10.72 -4.34
CA LYS A 158 12.94 10.54 -5.54
C LYS A 158 12.69 9.06 -5.79
N ALA A 159 11.45 8.70 -6.13
CA ALA A 159 11.12 7.33 -6.49
C ALA A 159 10.04 7.24 -7.59
N SER A 160 10.01 6.11 -8.27
CA SER A 160 8.93 5.71 -9.18
C SER A 160 8.34 4.36 -8.80
N VAL A 161 7.02 4.28 -8.73
CA VAL A 161 6.29 3.02 -8.53
C VAL A 161 5.98 2.37 -9.87
N VAL A 162 6.33 1.10 -10.02
CA VAL A 162 5.93 0.29 -11.18
C VAL A 162 4.57 -0.35 -10.90
N VAL A 163 3.57 -0.09 -11.75
CA VAL A 163 2.17 -0.53 -11.54
C VAL A 163 1.62 -1.33 -12.72
N SER A 164 0.89 -2.42 -12.46
CA SER A 164 0.09 -3.14 -13.46
C SER A 164 -1.31 -2.50 -13.63
N SER A 165 -1.94 -2.72 -14.79
CA SER A 165 -3.18 -2.08 -15.32
C SER A 165 -4.33 -1.90 -14.34
N SER A 166 -4.46 -2.75 -13.32
CA SER A 166 -5.60 -2.74 -12.42
C SER A 166 -5.47 -1.71 -11.27
N ALA A 167 -4.29 -1.12 -11.06
CA ALA A 167 -4.01 -0.20 -9.95
C ALA A 167 -4.16 1.30 -10.32
N GLU A 168 -4.40 1.61 -11.60
CA GLU A 168 -4.42 2.97 -12.14
C GLU A 168 -5.65 3.79 -11.77
N SER A 169 -6.79 3.14 -11.53
CA SER A 169 -8.05 3.85 -11.27
C SER A 169 -8.12 4.52 -9.88
N TYR A 170 -7.10 4.36 -9.04
CA TYR A 170 -6.96 5.06 -7.76
C TYR A 170 -5.81 6.08 -7.76
N THR A 171 -6.16 7.36 -7.55
CA THR A 171 -5.39 8.36 -6.77
C THR A 171 -4.21 9.13 -7.38
N VAL A 172 -4.15 9.41 -8.69
CA VAL A 172 -3.14 10.36 -9.23
C VAL A 172 -3.13 11.70 -8.47
N ALA A 173 -4.32 12.23 -8.13
CA ALA A 173 -4.46 13.48 -7.37
C ALA A 173 -4.03 13.38 -5.89
N SER A 174 -4.39 12.31 -5.17
CA SER A 174 -3.98 12.12 -3.77
C SER A 174 -2.47 11.88 -3.63
N ARG A 175 -1.84 11.26 -4.64
CA ARG A 175 -0.40 11.01 -4.69
C ARG A 175 0.40 12.31 -4.90
N LYS A 176 -0.08 13.21 -5.78
CA LYS A 176 0.53 14.56 -5.96
C LYS A 176 0.42 15.44 -4.71
N MET A 177 -0.62 15.29 -3.90
CA MET A 177 -0.81 16.09 -2.67
C MET A 177 0.13 15.69 -1.51
N GLY A 178 0.83 14.57 -1.61
CA GLY A 178 1.76 14.11 -0.57
C GLY A 178 3.06 14.91 -0.46
N GLY A 179 3.35 15.81 -1.41
CA GLY A 179 4.54 16.65 -1.39
C GLY A 179 5.86 15.91 -1.61
N VAL A 180 5.81 14.66 -2.08
CA VAL A 180 6.99 13.81 -2.35
C VAL A 180 7.23 13.67 -3.85
N ALA A 181 8.50 13.57 -4.26
CA ALA A 181 8.89 13.34 -5.65
C ALA A 181 8.64 11.87 -6.05
N LEU A 182 7.38 11.56 -6.32
CA LEU A 182 6.89 10.21 -6.61
C LEU A 182 6.19 10.15 -7.96
N SER A 183 6.76 9.41 -8.91
CA SER A 183 6.16 9.10 -10.21
C SER A 183 5.61 7.66 -10.28
N TYR A 184 4.83 7.37 -11.31
CA TYR A 184 4.22 6.07 -11.54
C TYR A 184 4.48 5.66 -12.99
N CYS A 185 5.04 4.47 -13.19
CA CYS A 185 5.26 3.88 -14.50
C CYS A 185 4.26 2.73 -14.69
N SER A 186 3.32 2.90 -15.62
CA SER A 186 2.21 1.97 -15.85
C SER A 186 2.48 1.04 -17.02
N ILE A 187 2.47 -0.26 -16.76
CA ILE A 187 2.88 -1.30 -17.72
C ILE A 187 1.82 -1.57 -18.82
N HIS A 188 0.82 -0.69 -18.98
CA HIS A 188 -0.23 -0.82 -20.02
C HIS A 188 -0.50 0.47 -20.81
N GLN A 189 0.43 1.43 -20.80
CA GLN A 189 0.44 2.50 -21.81
C GLN A 189 0.80 1.91 -23.19
N ASP A 190 0.60 2.69 -24.27
CA ASP A 190 1.06 2.33 -25.61
C ASP A 190 2.49 1.77 -25.58
N ASN A 191 2.72 0.61 -26.21
CA ASN A 191 3.92 -0.22 -26.02
C ASN A 191 5.25 0.56 -26.17
N THR A 192 5.29 1.59 -27.03
CA THR A 192 6.46 2.44 -27.26
C THR A 192 6.69 3.46 -26.15
N SER A 193 5.65 4.08 -25.58
CA SER A 193 5.81 5.05 -24.49
C SER A 193 6.21 4.35 -23.20
N LEU A 194 5.60 3.19 -22.91
CA LEU A 194 5.94 2.36 -21.77
C LEU A 194 7.40 1.91 -21.79
N ALA A 195 7.87 1.36 -22.92
CA ALA A 195 9.24 0.90 -23.04
C ALA A 195 10.23 2.05 -22.78
N SER A 196 9.93 3.24 -23.30
CA SER A 196 10.74 4.45 -23.09
C SER A 196 10.75 4.89 -21.61
N GLU A 197 9.59 4.98 -20.96
CA GLU A 197 9.48 5.36 -19.54
C GLU A 197 10.20 4.36 -18.62
N LEU A 198 10.04 3.07 -18.87
CA LEU A 198 10.67 2.01 -18.08
C LEU A 198 12.18 2.00 -18.28
N MET A 199 12.67 2.20 -19.51
CA MET A 199 14.11 2.33 -19.79
C MET A 199 14.71 3.58 -19.14
N ALA A 200 14.00 4.71 -19.19
CA ALA A 200 14.42 5.93 -18.51
C ALA A 200 14.49 5.73 -16.98
N LEU A 201 13.49 5.06 -16.40
CA LEU A 201 13.48 4.69 -14.99
C LEU A 201 14.66 3.78 -14.65
N MET A 202 14.88 2.69 -15.39
CA MET A 202 16.00 1.78 -15.16
C MET A 202 17.35 2.52 -15.26
N THR A 203 17.49 3.44 -16.21
CA THR A 203 18.69 4.29 -16.34
C THR A 203 18.89 5.19 -15.12
N ASN A 204 17.82 5.83 -14.62
CA ASN A 204 17.90 6.67 -13.43
C ASN A 204 18.25 5.87 -12.18
N VAL A 205 17.69 4.67 -12.04
CA VAL A 205 17.94 3.76 -10.91
C VAL A 205 19.39 3.27 -10.93
N SER A 206 19.88 2.78 -12.06
CA SER A 206 21.27 2.37 -12.22
C SER A 206 22.26 3.52 -11.94
N ALA A 207 21.86 4.77 -12.23
CA ALA A 207 22.66 5.96 -11.94
C ALA A 207 22.52 6.47 -10.49
N GLY A 208 21.71 5.84 -9.64
CA GLY A 208 21.45 6.28 -8.26
C GLY A 208 20.68 7.59 -8.15
N ARG A 209 19.99 8.02 -9.22
CA ARG A 209 19.22 9.29 -9.28
C ARG A 209 17.77 9.13 -8.84
N GLU A 210 17.28 7.90 -8.74
CA GLU A 210 15.89 7.59 -8.42
C GLU A 210 15.76 6.17 -7.87
N ASN A 211 14.87 5.96 -6.91
CA ASN A 211 14.52 4.62 -6.42
C ASN A 211 13.40 4.01 -7.28
N MET A 212 13.46 2.70 -7.49
CA MET A 212 12.34 1.96 -8.08
C MET A 212 11.54 1.29 -6.96
N ILE A 213 10.21 1.45 -6.96
CA ILE A 213 9.29 0.82 -6.01
C ILE A 213 8.46 -0.24 -6.74
N ILE A 214 8.49 -1.48 -6.25
CA ILE A 214 7.69 -2.59 -6.77
C ILE A 214 7.08 -3.37 -5.61
N PHE A 215 5.77 -3.55 -5.61
CA PHE A 215 5.11 -4.38 -4.60
C PHE A 215 5.19 -5.87 -4.97
N PRO A 216 5.87 -6.72 -4.19
CA PRO A 216 6.18 -8.10 -4.57
C PRO A 216 5.09 -9.11 -4.20
N ASP A 217 4.17 -8.74 -3.31
CA ASP A 217 3.20 -9.61 -2.66
C ASP A 217 1.82 -9.59 -3.34
N ILE A 218 1.76 -9.06 -4.56
CA ILE A 218 0.52 -8.98 -5.32
C ILE A 218 -0.01 -10.39 -5.66
N PRO A 219 -1.26 -10.72 -5.31
CA PRO A 219 -1.93 -11.97 -5.67
C PRO A 219 -2.03 -12.14 -7.17
N ALA A 220 -2.15 -13.40 -7.57
CA ALA A 220 -2.22 -13.78 -8.97
C ALA A 220 -3.45 -13.19 -9.67
N ASP A 221 -4.56 -12.97 -8.94
CA ASP A 221 -5.79 -12.32 -9.45
C ASP A 221 -5.54 -10.96 -10.12
N TYR A 222 -4.47 -10.24 -9.76
CA TYR A 222 -4.10 -8.94 -10.33
C TYR A 222 -3.03 -9.02 -11.44
N THR A 223 -2.60 -10.24 -11.79
CA THR A 223 -1.54 -10.49 -12.77
C THR A 223 -2.00 -11.33 -13.98
N VAL A 224 -3.24 -11.85 -13.98
CA VAL A 224 -3.72 -12.85 -14.97
C VAL A 224 -4.29 -12.21 -16.25
N GLN A 225 -3.73 -11.09 -16.74
CA GLN A 225 -4.28 -10.42 -17.94
C GLN A 225 -3.40 -10.45 -19.21
N THR A 226 -2.25 -11.15 -19.24
CA THR A 226 -1.56 -11.41 -20.52
C THR A 226 -0.80 -12.75 -20.54
N PRO A 227 -0.55 -13.37 -21.72
CA PRO A 227 0.34 -14.52 -21.87
C PRO A 227 1.77 -14.27 -21.34
N GLU A 228 2.31 -13.04 -21.46
CA GLU A 228 3.62 -12.69 -20.89
C GLU A 228 3.64 -12.76 -19.35
N ALA A 229 2.50 -12.54 -18.68
CA ALA A 229 2.38 -12.64 -17.24
C ALA A 229 2.42 -14.09 -16.70
N GLN A 230 2.28 -15.10 -17.58
CA GLN A 230 2.50 -16.50 -17.20
C GLN A 230 3.99 -16.87 -17.11
N SER A 231 4.85 -16.23 -17.93
CA SER A 231 6.31 -16.44 -17.93
C SER A 231 7.01 -15.76 -16.75
N GLY A 232 6.37 -14.75 -16.15
CA GLY A 232 6.95 -13.88 -15.12
C GLY A 232 6.81 -14.32 -13.67
N LYS A 233 6.75 -15.61 -13.33
CA LYS A 233 6.49 -16.07 -11.95
C LYS A 233 7.64 -16.87 -11.32
N ILE A 234 7.87 -16.65 -10.02
CA ILE A 234 8.77 -17.42 -9.15
C ILE A 234 7.95 -18.56 -8.55
N SER A 235 8.27 -19.80 -8.91
CA SER A 235 7.73 -20.99 -8.23
C SER A 235 8.33 -21.08 -6.83
N CYS A 236 7.49 -21.20 -5.82
CA CYS A 236 7.91 -21.26 -4.42
C CYS A 236 6.90 -22.07 -3.59
N ARG A 237 7.13 -22.14 -2.27
CA ARG A 237 6.11 -22.60 -1.31
C ARG A 237 5.71 -21.43 -0.42
N LEU A 238 4.41 -21.27 -0.22
CA LEU A 238 3.81 -20.34 0.74
C LEU A 238 2.83 -21.10 1.62
N PHE A 239 2.94 -20.93 2.93
CA PHE A 239 2.16 -21.63 3.97
C PHE A 239 2.17 -23.15 3.75
N GLY A 240 3.35 -23.70 3.42
CA GLY A 240 3.52 -25.13 3.17
C GLY A 240 2.87 -25.65 1.89
N ARG A 241 2.38 -24.78 1.00
CA ARG A 241 1.70 -25.14 -0.25
C ARG A 241 2.46 -24.61 -1.48
N PRO A 242 2.47 -25.32 -2.62
CA PRO A 242 3.03 -24.79 -3.87
C PRO A 242 2.34 -23.48 -4.27
N ALA A 243 3.12 -22.46 -4.58
CA ALA A 243 2.63 -21.12 -4.91
C ALA A 243 3.47 -20.48 -6.02
N LYS A 244 2.91 -19.44 -6.63
CA LYS A 244 3.62 -18.63 -7.63
C LYS A 244 3.57 -17.15 -7.25
N LEU A 245 4.74 -16.54 -7.14
CA LEU A 245 4.90 -15.10 -6.86
C LEU A 245 5.32 -14.34 -8.13
N HIS A 246 5.00 -13.06 -8.24
CA HIS A 246 5.46 -12.26 -9.37
C HIS A 246 6.99 -12.04 -9.30
N SER A 247 7.67 -12.25 -10.43
CA SER A 247 9.14 -12.14 -10.51
C SER A 247 9.66 -10.72 -10.78
N GLY A 248 8.78 -9.73 -10.88
CA GLY A 248 9.15 -8.35 -11.24
C GLY A 248 10.29 -7.78 -10.40
N VAL A 249 10.21 -7.87 -9.07
CA VAL A 249 11.28 -7.41 -8.17
C VAL A 249 12.61 -8.09 -8.49
N GLN A 250 12.60 -9.41 -8.68
CA GLN A 250 13.80 -10.17 -9.00
C GLN A 250 14.37 -9.83 -10.39
N ARG A 251 13.50 -9.67 -11.39
CA ARG A 251 13.91 -9.36 -12.77
C ARG A 251 14.49 -7.96 -12.87
N PHE A 252 13.78 -6.95 -12.37
CA PHE A 252 14.24 -5.56 -12.44
C PHE A 252 15.51 -5.34 -11.62
N SER A 253 15.59 -5.89 -10.40
CA SER A 253 16.81 -5.77 -9.59
C SER A 253 18.03 -6.41 -10.26
N ARG A 254 17.88 -7.50 -11.02
CA ARG A 254 18.97 -8.05 -11.84
C ARG A 254 19.39 -7.10 -12.96
N ILE A 255 18.42 -6.55 -13.70
CA ILE A 255 18.69 -5.65 -14.84
C ILE A 255 19.48 -4.42 -14.39
N VAL A 256 19.09 -3.80 -13.27
CA VAL A 256 19.76 -2.61 -12.74
C VAL A 256 20.87 -2.91 -11.74
N SER A 257 21.22 -4.19 -11.55
CA SER A 257 22.21 -4.65 -10.54
C SER A 257 21.98 -4.05 -9.14
N ALA A 258 20.72 -3.95 -8.73
CA ALA A 258 20.30 -3.31 -7.49
C ALA A 258 20.24 -4.28 -6.30
N GLN A 259 20.46 -3.74 -5.11
CA GLN A 259 20.02 -4.36 -3.87
C GLN A 259 18.52 -4.16 -3.68
N VAL A 260 17.85 -5.14 -3.11
CA VAL A 260 16.42 -5.12 -2.83
C VAL A 260 16.17 -4.93 -1.35
N VAL A 261 15.44 -3.88 -0.99
CA VAL A 261 15.06 -3.61 0.40
C VAL A 261 13.57 -3.86 0.56
N PHE A 262 13.23 -4.97 1.21
CA PHE A 262 11.84 -5.28 1.58
C PHE A 262 11.45 -4.51 2.84
N TYR A 263 10.22 -4.02 2.88
CA TYR A 263 9.66 -3.44 4.08
C TYR A 263 8.13 -3.51 4.07
N HIS A 264 7.51 -3.31 5.22
CA HIS A 264 6.07 -3.05 5.27
C HIS A 264 5.74 -2.06 6.37
N LEU A 265 4.68 -1.30 6.16
CA LEU A 265 4.08 -0.51 7.23
C LEU A 265 3.19 -1.41 8.08
N TYR A 266 3.08 -1.10 9.36
CA TYR A 266 2.11 -1.71 10.26
C TYR A 266 1.54 -0.66 11.21
N TYR A 267 0.38 -0.92 11.79
CA TYR A 267 -0.30 0.02 12.67
C TYR A 267 -0.46 -0.53 14.07
N GLN A 268 0.34 0.01 15.01
CA GLN A 268 0.27 -0.33 16.43
C GLN A 268 0.42 0.95 17.25
N HIS A 269 -0.72 1.57 17.57
CA HIS A 269 -0.80 2.90 18.22
C HIS A 269 -0.09 4.02 17.44
N GLY A 270 0.03 3.84 16.12
CA GLY A 270 0.76 4.73 15.22
C GLY A 270 1.25 3.96 14.01
N ILE A 271 1.61 4.69 12.94
CA ILE A 271 2.25 4.08 11.78
C ILE A 271 3.70 3.78 12.14
N LYS A 272 4.12 2.54 11.90
CA LYS A 272 5.49 2.05 12.08
C LYS A 272 5.93 1.28 10.83
N ILE A 273 7.23 0.99 10.72
CA ILE A 273 7.82 0.26 9.61
C ILE A 273 8.60 -0.96 10.13
N LYS A 274 8.52 -2.08 9.41
CA LYS A 274 9.44 -3.21 9.56
C LYS A 274 10.27 -3.28 8.29
N ILE A 275 11.59 -3.28 8.44
CA ILE A 275 12.56 -3.28 7.33
C ILE A 275 13.35 -4.58 7.42
N TYR A 276 13.52 -5.25 6.28
CA TYR A 276 14.34 -6.45 6.18
C TYR A 276 15.73 -6.09 5.63
N SER A 277 16.73 -6.91 5.94
CA SER A 277 18.09 -6.71 5.44
C SER A 277 18.10 -6.61 3.91
N PRO A 278 18.93 -5.72 3.31
CA PRO A 278 19.08 -5.64 1.86
C PRO A 278 19.51 -6.98 1.28
N LEU A 279 18.89 -7.37 0.17
CA LEU A 279 19.12 -8.64 -0.50
C LEU A 279 19.62 -8.42 -1.92
N SER A 280 20.59 -9.25 -2.34
CA SER A 280 20.96 -9.30 -3.74
C SER A 280 19.82 -9.89 -4.58
N PRO A 281 19.79 -9.63 -5.90
CA PRO A 281 18.76 -10.19 -6.77
C PRO A 281 18.71 -11.73 -6.80
N LYS A 282 19.78 -12.40 -6.40
CA LYS A 282 19.84 -13.87 -6.30
C LYS A 282 19.11 -14.39 -5.06
N GLU A 283 19.12 -13.61 -3.98
CA GLU A 283 18.52 -14.00 -2.68
C GLU A 283 17.02 -13.74 -2.61
N VAL A 284 16.48 -12.89 -3.48
CA VAL A 284 15.05 -12.51 -3.50
C VAL A 284 14.11 -13.73 -3.53
N ALA A 285 14.35 -14.70 -4.40
CA ALA A 285 13.44 -15.84 -4.55
C ALA A 285 13.38 -16.74 -3.30
N ALA A 286 14.47 -16.83 -2.56
CA ALA A 286 14.55 -17.63 -1.34
C ALA A 286 13.93 -16.91 -0.12
N ASN A 287 14.05 -15.58 -0.07
CA ASN A 287 13.66 -14.79 1.10
C ASN A 287 12.28 -14.15 0.99
N LEU A 288 11.79 -13.89 -0.21
CA LEU A 288 10.47 -13.27 -0.40
C LEU A 288 9.33 -14.12 0.20
N PRO A 289 9.27 -15.45 0.02
CA PRO A 289 8.21 -16.26 0.61
C PRO A 289 8.12 -16.15 2.15
N PRO A 290 9.20 -16.39 2.93
CA PRO A 290 9.10 -16.25 4.39
C PRO A 290 8.82 -14.80 4.84
N ILE A 291 9.27 -13.77 4.11
CA ILE A 291 8.91 -12.38 4.38
C ILE A 291 7.40 -12.16 4.30
N ILE A 292 6.76 -12.66 3.23
CA ILE A 292 5.30 -12.57 3.06
C ILE A 292 4.60 -13.35 4.17
N GLU A 293 4.98 -14.60 4.41
CA GLU A 293 4.32 -15.42 5.43
C GLU A 293 4.39 -14.81 6.83
N ASN A 294 5.58 -14.35 7.23
CA ASN A 294 5.77 -13.74 8.54
C ASN A 294 4.98 -12.44 8.66
N THR A 295 4.93 -11.62 7.60
CA THR A 295 4.11 -10.40 7.59
C THR A 295 2.62 -10.71 7.77
N LEU A 296 2.11 -11.74 7.08
CA LEU A 296 0.70 -12.15 7.18
C LEU A 296 0.35 -12.80 8.52
N ARG A 297 1.31 -13.49 9.18
CA ARG A 297 1.14 -14.05 10.52
C ARG A 297 1.20 -12.99 11.62
N ASP A 298 2.19 -12.09 11.55
CA ASP A 298 2.47 -11.10 12.59
C ASP A 298 1.47 -9.93 12.52
N TYR A 299 1.06 -9.53 11.31
CA TYR A 299 0.23 -8.34 11.06
C TYR A 299 -0.98 -8.62 10.14
N PRO A 300 -1.83 -9.62 10.46
CA PRO A 300 -2.92 -10.02 9.58
C PRO A 300 -3.96 -8.92 9.34
N GLN A 301 -4.15 -8.00 10.30
CA GLN A 301 -5.09 -6.88 10.14
C GLN A 301 -4.50 -5.72 9.33
N ASP A 302 -3.23 -5.77 8.95
CA ASP A 302 -2.58 -4.68 8.22
C ASP A 302 -2.44 -5.00 6.73
N TRP A 303 -2.41 -6.27 6.34
CA TRP A 303 -2.36 -6.66 4.94
C TRP A 303 -3.69 -6.41 4.21
N LEU A 304 -3.60 -5.81 3.02
CA LEU A 304 -4.74 -5.21 2.31
C LEU A 304 -5.42 -6.15 1.31
N LEU A 305 -4.83 -7.32 1.05
CA LEU A 305 -5.20 -8.17 -0.10
C LEU A 305 -5.86 -9.49 0.27
N TRP A 306 -6.29 -9.64 1.53
CA TRP A 306 -6.99 -10.85 1.99
C TRP A 306 -8.25 -11.18 1.19
N HIS A 307 -8.87 -10.21 0.51
CA HIS A 307 -10.09 -10.42 -0.28
C HIS A 307 -9.86 -11.06 -1.66
N SER A 308 -8.61 -11.30 -2.07
CA SER A 308 -8.30 -12.01 -3.32
C SER A 308 -8.69 -13.48 -3.22
N HIS A 309 -9.28 -14.01 -4.29
CA HIS A 309 -9.86 -15.36 -4.31
C HIS A 309 -8.79 -16.45 -4.45
N SER A 310 -7.82 -16.25 -5.34
CA SER A 310 -6.78 -17.26 -5.59
C SER A 310 -5.53 -17.04 -4.74
N LEU A 311 -5.37 -15.86 -4.15
CA LEU A 311 -4.15 -15.40 -3.47
C LEU A 311 -2.91 -15.73 -4.34
N TYR A 312 -2.10 -16.68 -3.91
CA TYR A 312 -0.88 -17.13 -4.61
C TYR A 312 -1.01 -18.53 -5.24
N PHE A 313 -2.20 -19.14 -5.18
CA PHE A 313 -2.47 -20.55 -5.45
C PHE A 313 -3.40 -20.69 -6.66
N ILE A 314 -2.89 -20.38 -7.86
CA ILE A 314 -3.61 -20.72 -9.10
C ILE A 314 -3.19 -22.12 -9.53
N ASN A 315 -4.16 -23.03 -9.60
CA ASN A 315 -3.99 -24.31 -10.27
C ASN A 315 -3.80 -24.04 -11.77
N HIS A 316 -2.68 -24.49 -12.31
CA HIS A 316 -2.43 -24.55 -13.74
C HIS A 316 -2.41 -26.03 -14.14
#